data_AF-A0A952IPC9-F1
#
_entry.id   AF-A0A952IPC9-F1
#
_cell.length_a   1.000
_cell.length_b   1.000
_cell.length_c   1.000
_cell.angle_alpha   90.00
_cell.angle_beta   90.00
_cell.angle_gamma   90.00
#
_symmetry.space_group_name_H-M   'P 1'
#
loop_
_entity.id
_entity.type
_entity.pdbx_description
1 polymer ?
#
loop_
_entity_poly.entity_id
_entity_poly.type
_entity_poly.pdbx_seq_one_letter_code
_entity_poly.pdbx_strand_id
1 'polypeptide(L)'
;MMDEQTFKRGVADILTSSEDGYVRMNRLRDWFNETVPRYEIYLEDVWNEAVDGETHIEYILRSLGTLNETSPLGYDVYNNHRDDRGVWHLDDYVKTVQHIQSSQIITDFIHENDRLTDSVTFSS
;
A
#
# COMPACT_ATOMS: atom_id res chain seq x y z
N MET A 1 11.01 -17.93 -7.47
CA MET A 1 10.19 -17.31 -6.41
C MET A 1 11.15 -16.99 -5.27
N MET A 2 11.12 -15.77 -4.75
CA MET A 2 11.92 -15.37 -3.58
C MET A 2 11.46 -16.19 -2.37
N ASP A 3 12.38 -16.69 -1.55
CA ASP A 3 12.00 -17.37 -0.32
C ASP A 3 11.49 -16.35 0.74
N GLU A 4 10.67 -16.83 1.68
CA GLU A 4 10.03 -15.97 2.67
C GLU A 4 11.03 -15.22 3.55
N GLN A 5 12.19 -15.81 3.88
CA GLN A 5 13.18 -15.13 4.70
C GLN A 5 13.84 -13.98 3.93
N THR A 6 14.17 -14.19 2.66
CA THR A 6 14.67 -13.14 1.77
C THR A 6 13.62 -12.04 1.59
N PHE A 7 12.35 -12.40 1.43
CA PHE A 7 11.25 -11.43 1.32
C PHE A 7 11.11 -10.58 2.60
N LYS A 8 11.06 -11.22 3.77
CA LYS A 8 10.93 -10.54 5.06
C LYS A 8 12.09 -9.57 5.31
N ARG A 9 13.32 -9.95 4.91
CA ARG A 9 14.49 -9.07 4.96
C ARG A 9 14.36 -7.90 3.99
N GLY A 10 13.95 -8.13 2.74
CA GLY A 10 13.78 -7.06 1.74
C GLY A 10 12.79 -5.98 2.21
N VAL A 11 11.65 -6.38 2.79
CA VAL A 11 10.70 -5.44 3.38
C VAL A 11 11.32 -4.67 4.56
N ALA A 12 12.02 -5.37 5.48
CA ALA A 12 12.66 -4.72 6.63
C ALA A 12 13.74 -3.71 6.22
N ASP A 13 14.55 -4.03 5.22
CA ASP A 13 15.58 -3.15 4.66
C ASP A 13 14.94 -1.89 4.07
N ILE A 14 13.83 -2.03 3.33
CA ILE A 14 13.11 -0.89 2.76
C ILE A 14 12.49 0.01 3.84
N LEU A 15 11.82 -0.59 4.84
CA LEU A 15 11.19 0.14 5.95
C LEU A 15 12.19 0.87 6.85
N THR A 16 13.49 0.62 6.69
CA THR A 16 14.57 1.33 7.39
C THR A 16 15.51 2.12 6.44
N SER A 17 15.22 2.12 5.13
CA SER A 17 16.12 2.67 4.09
C SER A 17 16.20 4.20 4.00
N SER A 18 15.34 4.92 4.71
CA SER A 18 15.23 6.39 4.67
C SER A 18 14.55 6.89 5.93
N GLU A 19 14.85 8.12 6.38
CA GLU A 19 14.06 8.79 7.43
C GLU A 19 12.74 9.34 6.88
N ASP A 20 12.67 9.61 5.57
CA ASP A 20 11.48 10.07 4.89
C ASP A 20 10.50 8.92 4.60
N GLY A 21 9.31 9.00 5.21
CA GLY A 21 8.24 8.02 5.04
C GLY A 21 7.72 7.90 3.61
N TYR A 22 7.67 9.02 2.88
CA TYR A 22 7.20 9.04 1.50
C TYR A 22 8.10 8.19 0.61
N VAL A 23 9.41 8.38 0.77
CA VAL A 23 10.43 7.60 0.05
C VAL A 23 10.36 6.12 0.43
N ARG A 24 10.18 5.78 1.70
CA ARG A 24 10.07 4.37 2.14
C ARG A 24 8.86 3.69 1.55
N MET A 25 7.68 4.32 1.61
CA MET A 25 6.43 3.72 1.14
C MET A 25 6.40 3.56 -0.38
N ASN A 26 6.90 4.54 -1.15
CA ASN A 26 7.05 4.40 -2.60
C ASN A 26 8.04 3.29 -2.96
N ARG A 27 9.20 3.21 -2.29
CA ARG A 27 10.16 2.11 -2.51
C ARG A 27 9.55 0.75 -2.18
N LEU A 28 8.75 0.64 -1.13
CA LEU A 28 8.07 -0.60 -0.77
C LEU A 28 7.10 -1.02 -1.86
N ARG A 29 6.26 -0.08 -2.33
CA ARG A 29 5.31 -0.32 -3.44
C ARG A 29 6.04 -0.81 -4.68
N ASP A 30 7.05 -0.07 -5.13
CA ASP A 30 7.75 -0.35 -6.38
C ASP A 30 8.47 -1.71 -6.31
N TRP A 31 9.23 -1.94 -5.24
CA TRP A 31 9.91 -3.22 -5.04
C TRP A 31 8.93 -4.40 -4.91
N PHE A 32 7.81 -4.22 -4.20
CA PHE A 32 6.82 -5.29 -4.03
C PHE A 32 6.18 -5.66 -5.37
N ASN A 33 5.75 -4.66 -6.16
CA ASN A 33 5.10 -4.87 -7.44
C ASN A 33 6.03 -5.52 -8.48
N GLU A 34 7.34 -5.28 -8.38
CA GLU A 34 8.34 -5.95 -9.22
C GLU A 34 8.62 -7.40 -8.77
N THR A 35 8.51 -7.69 -7.48
CA THR A 35 8.97 -8.96 -6.90
C THR A 35 7.87 -9.98 -6.64
N VAL A 36 6.61 -9.56 -6.51
CA VAL A 36 5.48 -10.41 -6.13
C VAL A 36 4.31 -10.31 -7.14
N PRO A 37 4.43 -10.92 -8.33
CA PRO A 37 3.57 -10.63 -9.50
C PRO A 37 2.10 -11.06 -9.40
N ARG A 38 1.71 -11.79 -8.34
CA ARG A 38 0.30 -12.19 -8.08
C ARG A 38 -0.46 -11.18 -7.22
N TYR A 39 0.25 -10.17 -6.75
CA TYR A 39 -0.21 -9.18 -5.80
C TYR A 39 0.25 -7.80 -6.27
N GLU A 40 -0.37 -6.76 -5.76
CA GLU A 40 0.09 -5.39 -6.00
C GLU A 40 -0.16 -4.52 -4.76
N ILE A 41 0.72 -3.56 -4.53
CA ILE A 41 0.43 -2.39 -3.73
C ILE A 41 0.02 -1.29 -4.73
N TYR A 42 -1.22 -0.83 -4.64
CA TYR A 42 -1.72 0.27 -5.45
C TYR A 42 -2.00 1.50 -4.58
N LEU A 43 -2.21 2.64 -5.23
CA LEU A 43 -2.55 3.90 -4.58
C LEU A 43 -4.02 4.22 -4.83
N GLU A 44 -4.76 4.50 -3.76
CA GLU A 44 -6.14 4.98 -3.81
C GLU A 44 -6.20 6.40 -3.22
N ASP A 45 -6.89 7.32 -3.89
CA ASP A 45 -7.13 8.66 -3.36
C ASP A 45 -8.45 8.71 -2.58
N VAL A 46 -8.35 9.06 -1.30
CA VAL A 46 -9.49 9.21 -0.40
C VAL A 46 -9.63 10.68 -0.04
N TRP A 47 -10.75 11.28 -0.46
CA TRP A 47 -11.12 12.62 -0.03
C TRP A 47 -11.61 12.59 1.43
N ASN A 48 -10.95 13.32 2.31
CA ASN A 48 -11.33 13.36 3.71
C ASN A 48 -12.25 14.56 3.99
N GLU A 49 -13.57 14.34 3.93
CA GLU A 49 -14.56 15.41 4.22
C GLU A 49 -14.50 15.90 5.67
N ALA A 50 -13.96 15.11 6.60
CA ALA A 50 -13.90 15.47 8.02
C ALA A 50 -12.81 16.50 8.33
N VAL A 51 -11.81 16.63 7.45
CA VAL A 51 -10.77 17.66 7.51
C VAL A 51 -10.82 18.44 6.21
N ASP A 52 -11.47 19.60 6.24
CA ASP A 52 -11.71 20.41 5.04
C ASP A 52 -10.41 20.66 4.26
N GLY A 53 -10.38 20.17 3.02
CA GLY A 53 -9.23 20.29 2.15
C GLY A 53 -8.10 19.29 2.41
N GLU A 54 -8.33 18.11 2.99
CA GLU A 54 -7.31 17.07 3.12
C GLU A 54 -7.61 15.87 2.18
N THR A 55 -6.60 15.41 1.43
CA THR A 55 -6.66 14.16 0.65
C THR A 55 -5.62 13.18 1.19
N HIS A 56 -6.04 11.93 1.36
CA HIS A 56 -5.14 10.81 1.65
C HIS A 56 -4.87 10.02 0.39
N ILE A 57 -3.61 9.75 0.09
CA ILE A 57 -3.23 8.78 -0.94
C ILE A 57 -2.79 7.50 -0.22
N GLU A 58 -3.65 6.50 -0.20
CA GLU A 58 -3.52 5.28 0.60
C GLU A 58 -2.75 4.20 -0.13
N TYR A 59 -1.85 3.51 0.57
CA TYR A 59 -1.10 2.36 0.05
C TYR A 59 -1.84 1.07 0.40
N ILE A 60 -2.49 0.42 -0.57
CA ILE A 60 -3.35 -0.75 -0.35
C ILE A 60 -2.75 -1.97 -1.03
N LEU A 61 -2.60 -3.08 -0.28
CA LEU A 61 -2.18 -4.36 -0.83
C LEU A 61 -3.40 -5.14 -1.33
N ARG A 62 -3.35 -5.57 -2.59
CA ARG A 62 -4.40 -6.34 -3.27
C ARG A 62 -3.85 -7.66 -3.82
N SER A 63 -4.68 -8.69 -3.76
CA SER A 63 -4.49 -9.94 -4.49
C SER A 63 -5.11 -9.84 -5.89
N LEU A 64 -4.34 -10.12 -6.94
CA LEU A 64 -4.84 -10.09 -8.32
C LEU A 64 -5.72 -11.30 -8.66
N GLY A 65 -5.65 -12.37 -7.87
CA GLY A 65 -6.45 -13.58 -8.07
C GLY A 65 -7.81 -13.55 -7.38
N THR A 66 -7.86 -12.99 -6.17
CA THR A 66 -9.08 -12.98 -5.33
C THR A 66 -9.73 -11.61 -5.23
N LEU A 67 -9.01 -10.54 -5.60
CA LEU A 67 -9.42 -9.13 -5.43
C LEU A 67 -9.66 -8.73 -3.97
N ASN A 68 -9.20 -9.54 -3.01
CA ASN A 68 -9.15 -9.13 -1.62
C ASN A 68 -8.14 -7.99 -1.45
N GLU A 69 -8.37 -7.16 -0.46
CA GLU A 69 -7.57 -5.97 -0.16
C GLU A 69 -7.29 -5.90 1.35
N THR A 70 -6.13 -5.37 1.73
CA THR A 70 -5.85 -5.03 3.12
C THR A 70 -6.46 -3.67 3.48
N SER A 71 -6.56 -3.36 4.77
CA SER A 71 -6.57 -1.95 5.17
C SER A 71 -5.27 -1.25 4.72
N PRO A 72 -5.25 0.09 4.63
CA PRO A 72 -4.06 0.82 4.19
C PRO A 72 -2.82 0.48 5.01
N LEU A 73 -1.72 0.19 4.32
CA LEU A 73 -0.39 -0.01 4.91
C LEU A 73 0.22 1.32 5.39
N GLY A 74 -0.30 2.42 4.87
CA GLY A 74 0.02 3.80 5.20
C GLY A 74 -0.69 4.73 4.21
N TYR A 75 -0.53 6.03 4.38
CA TYR A 75 -1.06 7.03 3.45
C TYR A 75 -0.22 8.30 3.46
N ASP A 76 -0.20 8.98 2.32
CA ASP A 76 0.33 10.33 2.20
C ASP A 76 -0.80 11.33 2.40
N VAL A 77 -0.52 12.40 3.15
CA VAL A 77 -1.46 13.47 3.42
C VAL A 77 -1.10 14.66 2.55
N TYR A 78 -2.09 15.15 1.82
CA TYR A 78 -2.00 16.37 1.03
C TYR A 78 -3.03 17.38 1.51
N ASN A 79 -2.62 18.64 1.58
CA ASN A 79 -3.55 19.74 1.67
C ASN A 79 -4.01 20.12 0.27
N ASN A 80 -5.27 20.47 0.16
CA ASN A 80 -5.94 20.84 -1.07
C ASN A 80 -6.33 22.30 -0.98
N HIS A 81 -6.33 22.98 -2.12
CA HIS A 81 -6.93 24.29 -2.21
C HIS A 81 -8.17 24.23 -3.12
N ARG A 82 -9.10 25.12 -2.84
CA ARG A 82 -10.29 25.33 -3.66
C ARG A 82 -10.07 26.57 -4.51
N ASP A 83 -10.21 26.42 -5.83
CA ASP A 83 -10.11 27.56 -6.74
C ASP A 83 -11.36 28.45 -6.69
N ASP A 84 -11.29 29.62 -7.35
CA ASP A 84 -12.40 30.59 -7.43
C ASP A 84 -13.65 30.04 -8.15
N ARG A 85 -13.54 28.90 -8.84
CA ARG A 85 -14.66 28.19 -9.50
C ARG A 85 -15.26 27.12 -8.59
N GLY A 86 -14.71 26.96 -7.39
CA GLY A 86 -15.15 26.00 -6.40
C GLY A 86 -14.62 24.57 -6.62
N VAL A 87 -13.62 24.38 -7.48
CA VAL A 87 -12.98 23.08 -7.76
C VAL A 87 -11.83 22.87 -6.78
N TRP A 88 -11.74 21.66 -6.22
CA TRP A 88 -10.62 21.26 -5.37
C TRP A 88 -9.46 20.73 -6.19
N HIS A 89 -8.25 21.18 -5.86
CA HIS A 89 -7.00 20.74 -6.47
C HIS A 89 -6.10 20.14 -5.38
N LEU A 90 -5.49 19.01 -5.70
CA LEU A 90 -4.42 18.43 -4.90
C LEU A 90 -3.22 19.37 -4.92
N ASP A 91 -2.70 19.74 -3.75
CA ASP A 91 -1.65 20.76 -3.63
C ASP A 91 -0.47 20.22 -2.82
N ASP A 92 -0.23 20.75 -1.63
CA ASP A 92 1.00 20.51 -0.88
C ASP A 92 1.00 19.15 -0.17
N TYR A 93 2.05 18.36 -0.41
CA TYR A 93 2.39 17.22 0.43
C TYR A 93 2.73 17.68 1.85
N VAL A 94 2.09 17.06 2.84
CA VAL A 94 2.27 17.38 4.27
C VAL A 94 3.17 16.35 4.95
N LYS A 95 2.80 15.08 4.87
CA LYS A 95 3.46 13.97 5.57
C LYS A 95 3.00 12.62 5.04
N THR A 96 3.78 11.59 5.35
CA THR A 96 3.36 10.19 5.27
C THR A 96 3.05 9.65 6.65
N VAL A 97 1.90 9.00 6.80
CA VAL A 97 1.56 8.19 7.96
C VAL A 97 1.76 6.72 7.60
N GLN A 98 2.69 6.06 8.29
CA GLN A 98 3.02 4.66 8.06
C GLN A 98 2.34 3.77 9.11
N HIS A 99 1.51 2.81 8.67
CA HIS A 99 0.86 1.83 9.56
C HIS A 99 1.60 0.50 9.62
N ILE A 100 2.30 0.14 8.54
CA ILE A 100 3.13 -1.05 8.49
C ILE A 100 4.44 -0.87 9.28
N GLN A 101 4.74 -1.82 10.17
CA GLN A 101 5.98 -1.83 10.97
C GLN A 101 6.86 -3.05 10.69
N SER A 102 6.32 -4.06 10.01
CA SER A 102 7.02 -5.28 9.66
C SER A 102 6.36 -5.95 8.46
N SER A 103 7.04 -6.93 7.88
CA SER A 103 6.53 -7.75 6.78
C SER A 103 5.35 -8.64 7.16
N GLN A 104 5.03 -8.78 8.45
CA GLN A 104 4.07 -9.77 8.94
C GLN A 104 2.69 -9.61 8.29
N ILE A 105 2.17 -8.38 8.22
CA ILE A 105 0.86 -8.09 7.60
C ILE A 105 0.82 -8.49 6.12
N ILE A 106 1.93 -8.29 5.40
CA ILE A 106 2.03 -8.65 3.97
C ILE A 106 2.10 -10.17 3.83
N THR A 107 2.93 -10.84 4.64
CA THR A 107 3.08 -12.30 4.55
C THR A 107 1.81 -13.04 4.97
N ASP A 108 1.09 -12.54 5.97
CA ASP A 108 -0.18 -13.13 6.40
C ASP A 108 -1.24 -13.02 5.31
N PHE A 109 -1.35 -11.84 4.69
CA PHE A 109 -2.26 -11.61 3.57
C PHE A 109 -1.96 -12.51 2.37
N ILE A 110 -0.68 -12.67 2.00
CA ILE A 110 -0.27 -13.58 0.91
C ILE A 110 -0.65 -15.03 1.25
N HIS A 111 -0.31 -15.51 2.45
CA HIS A 111 -0.62 -16.88 2.86
C HIS A 111 -2.13 -17.17 2.89
N GLU A 112 -2.94 -16.22 3.31
CA GLU A 112 -4.40 -16.34 3.30
C GLU A 112 -4.93 -16.47 1.87
N ASN A 113 -4.48 -15.60 0.96
CA ASN A 113 -4.99 -15.57 -0.41
C ASN A 113 -4.47 -16.71 -1.29
N ASP A 114 -3.23 -17.15 -1.09
CA ASP A 114 -2.69 -18.32 -1.81
C ASP A 114 -3.51 -19.58 -1.49
N ARG A 115 -3.87 -19.79 -0.20
CA ARG A 115 -4.74 -20.91 0.21
C ARG A 115 -6.11 -20.88 -0.46
N LEU A 116 -6.71 -19.69 -0.58
CA LEU A 116 -7.99 -19.53 -1.27
C LEU A 116 -7.88 -19.92 -2.75
N THR A 117 -6.82 -19.49 -3.43
CA THR A 117 -6.61 -19.85 -4.84
C THR A 117 -6.34 -21.34 -5.05
N ASP A 118 -5.58 -21.99 -4.17
CA ASP A 118 -5.28 -23.42 -4.27
C ASP A 118 -6.53 -24.29 -4.02
N SER A 119 -7.43 -23.84 -3.13
CA SER A 119 -8.68 -24.55 -2.83
C SER A 119 -9.66 -24.59 -4.00
N VAL A 120 -9.62 -23.61 -4.90
CA VAL A 120 -10.50 -23.55 -6.09
C VAL A 120 -10.10 -24.59 -7.14
N THR A 121 -8.82 -24.97 -7.20
CA THR A 121 -8.30 -25.94 -8.18
C THR A 121 -8.60 -27.42 -7.89
N PHE A 122 -9.08 -27.79 -6.69
CA PHE A 122 -9.36 -29.19 -6.33
C PHE A 122 -10.84 -29.60 -6.44
N SER A 123 -11.69 -28.76 -7.04
CA SER A 123 -13.13 -29.00 -7.16
C SER A 123 -13.60 -29.38 -8.58
N SER A 124 -12.70 -29.80 -9.47
CA SER A 124 -13.00 -30.19 -10.86
C SER A 124 -12.77 -31.68 -11.12
#